data_AF-A0A0N4T8W6-F1
#
_entry.id   AF-A0A0N4T8W6-F1
#
_cell.length_a   1.000
_cell.length_b   1.000
_cell.length_c   1.000
_cell.angle_alpha   90.00
_cell.angle_beta   90.00
_cell.angle_gamma   90.00
#
_symmetry.space_group_name_H-M   'P 1'
#
loop_
_entity.id
_entity.type
_entity.pdbx_description
1 polymer ?
#
loop_
_entity_poly.entity_id
_entity_poly.type
_entity_poly.pdbx_seq_one_letter_code
_entity_poly.pdbx_strand_id
1 'polypeptide(L)'
;MSLCINETQDIVKFSYYLNGIKDFEAILEVRPKRARIPGDWHLVKPIPIGSKIVIKYCLGDRVGKSIIVIRLADKNGIAALTVTIDYTIGMLFTRRVGLDDKDLECVNFSTSIRYILNMLGRIEIAVFAHQYKVTMLMGGKYKESKEPATRECMIYGHHLSPYDIQQTVFDSANKKNVFYAHYIETV
;
A
#
# COMPACT_ATOMS: atom_id res chain seq x y z
N MET A 1 -11.97 19.50 -7.82
CA MET A 1 -12.34 18.42 -6.90
C MET A 1 -12.60 17.20 -7.76
N SER A 2 -11.55 16.47 -8.13
CA SER A 2 -11.68 15.28 -8.97
C SER A 2 -11.86 14.08 -8.05
N LEU A 3 -13.12 13.65 -7.89
CA LEU A 3 -13.45 12.32 -7.38
C LEU A 3 -12.65 11.29 -8.21
N CYS A 4 -12.10 10.26 -7.57
CA CYS A 4 -11.70 9.02 -8.24
C CYS A 4 -12.85 8.62 -9.17
N ILE A 5 -12.62 8.82 -10.46
CA ILE A 5 -13.61 9.11 -11.51
C ILE A 5 -14.74 8.10 -11.46
N ASN A 6 -15.99 8.60 -11.59
CA ASN A 6 -17.21 7.81 -11.78
C ASN A 6 -16.91 6.44 -12.35
N GLU A 7 -17.14 5.42 -11.51
CA GLU A 7 -17.33 4.03 -11.87
C GLU A 7 -16.61 3.58 -13.15
N THR A 8 -15.36 3.14 -13.05
CA THR A 8 -14.72 2.40 -14.12
C THR A 8 -15.45 1.07 -14.33
N GLN A 9 -16.30 1.02 -15.35
CA GLN A 9 -17.10 -0.15 -15.72
C GLN A 9 -16.38 -1.09 -16.70
N ASP A 10 -15.31 -0.64 -17.36
CA ASP A 10 -14.55 -1.42 -18.35
C ASP A 10 -13.05 -1.08 -18.37
N ILE A 11 -12.26 -1.93 -19.02
CA ILE A 11 -10.82 -1.75 -19.27
C ILE A 11 -10.64 -0.48 -20.10
N VAL A 12 -10.23 0.61 -19.46
CA VAL A 12 -9.82 1.83 -20.14
C VAL A 12 -8.34 2.02 -19.91
N LYS A 13 -7.58 2.10 -21.00
CA LYS A 13 -6.19 2.56 -20.98
C LYS A 13 -6.24 4.04 -20.57
N PHE A 14 -5.92 4.35 -19.32
CA PHE A 14 -5.91 5.74 -18.85
C PHE A 14 -4.55 6.36 -19.14
N SER A 15 -4.48 7.16 -20.19
CA SER A 15 -3.44 8.17 -20.33
C SER A 15 -3.79 9.32 -19.40
N TYR A 16 -3.13 9.41 -18.26
CA TYR A 16 -3.31 10.54 -17.37
C TYR A 16 -2.11 11.48 -17.50
N TYR A 17 -2.42 12.76 -17.69
CA TYR A 17 -1.46 13.83 -17.60
C TYR A 17 -1.52 14.38 -16.17
N LEU A 18 -0.48 14.13 -15.37
CA LEU A 18 -0.16 15.07 -14.29
C LEU A 18 0.32 16.34 -14.93
N ASN A 19 -0.27 17.47 -14.57
CA ASN A 19 0.42 18.75 -14.72
C ASN A 19 1.78 18.64 -14.01
N GLY A 20 2.85 18.43 -14.78
CA GLY A 20 4.23 18.44 -14.31
C GLY A 20 5.06 17.17 -14.51
N ILE A 21 4.49 16.03 -14.94
CA ILE A 21 5.28 14.81 -15.23
C ILE A 21 4.90 14.29 -16.62
N LYS A 22 5.82 14.41 -17.58
CA LYS A 22 5.71 13.78 -18.91
C LYS A 22 6.20 12.33 -18.82
N ASP A 23 5.54 11.45 -19.58
CA ASP A 23 5.89 10.05 -19.86
C ASP A 23 5.85 9.08 -18.66
N PHE A 24 4.65 8.85 -18.12
CA PHE A 24 4.38 7.72 -17.21
C PHE A 24 3.34 6.79 -17.85
N GLU A 25 3.76 5.61 -18.33
CA GLU A 25 2.83 4.52 -18.67
C GLU A 25 2.56 3.70 -17.40
N ALA A 26 1.36 3.84 -16.83
CA ALA A 26 0.86 2.95 -15.79
C ALA A 26 -0.07 1.92 -16.43
N ILE A 27 0.26 0.63 -16.30
CA ILE A 27 -0.66 -0.45 -16.65
C ILE A 27 -1.60 -0.66 -15.47
N LEU A 28 -2.82 -0.14 -15.59
CA LEU A 28 -3.90 -0.37 -14.63
C LEU A 28 -4.63 -1.67 -15.02
N GLU A 29 -4.37 -2.76 -14.32
CA GLU A 29 -5.16 -3.99 -14.46
C GLU A 29 -6.47 -3.85 -13.68
N VAL A 30 -7.54 -3.35 -14.33
CA VAL A 30 -8.89 -3.34 -13.76
C VAL A 30 -9.69 -4.51 -14.31
N ARG A 31 -10.23 -5.33 -13.41
CA ARG A 31 -11.07 -6.48 -13.76
C ARG A 31 -12.54 -6.08 -13.92
N PRO A 32 -13.34 -6.82 -14.71
CA PRO A 32 -14.76 -6.54 -14.92
C PRO A 32 -15.55 -6.48 -13.60
N LYS A 33 -16.64 -5.70 -13.54
CA LYS A 33 -17.56 -5.60 -12.38
C LYS A 33 -18.06 -6.97 -11.83
N ARG A 34 -18.01 -8.03 -12.64
CA ARG A 34 -18.42 -9.41 -12.28
C ARG A 34 -17.25 -10.34 -11.92
N ALA A 35 -16.01 -9.90 -12.09
CA ALA A 35 -14.89 -10.61 -11.52
C ALA A 35 -15.03 -10.49 -10.00
N ARG A 36 -15.37 -11.61 -9.34
CA ARG A 36 -15.12 -11.74 -7.91
C ARG A 36 -13.67 -11.32 -7.71
N ILE A 37 -13.45 -10.27 -6.91
CA ILE A 37 -12.14 -10.01 -6.30
C ILE A 37 -11.76 -11.37 -5.71
N PRO A 38 -10.76 -12.09 -6.23
CA PRO A 38 -10.30 -13.28 -5.53
C PRO A 38 -9.92 -12.78 -4.13
N GLY A 39 -10.31 -13.52 -3.08
CA GLY A 39 -9.75 -13.26 -1.76
C GLY A 39 -8.23 -13.14 -1.91
N ASP A 40 -7.68 -12.06 -1.37
CA ASP A 40 -6.28 -11.69 -1.43
C ASP A 40 -5.69 -11.49 -2.87
N TRP A 41 -5.10 -10.33 -3.15
CA TRP A 41 -4.31 -10.12 -4.38
C TRP A 41 -2.86 -10.55 -4.12
N HIS A 42 -2.31 -11.43 -4.95
CA HIS A 42 -0.96 -11.96 -4.78
C HIS A 42 -0.04 -11.43 -5.87
N LEU A 43 1.06 -10.81 -5.46
CA LEU A 43 2.22 -10.54 -6.30
C LEU A 43 3.31 -11.54 -5.95
N VAL A 44 3.59 -12.47 -6.85
CA VAL A 44 4.68 -13.44 -6.70
C VAL A 44 5.91 -12.91 -7.43
N LYS A 45 6.69 -12.08 -6.73
CA LYS A 45 7.96 -11.53 -7.20
C LYS A 45 8.89 -11.32 -6.01
N PRO A 46 10.14 -11.83 -6.05
CA PRO A 46 11.13 -11.56 -5.01
C PRO A 46 11.35 -10.06 -4.81
N ILE A 47 11.45 -9.63 -3.55
CA ILE A 47 11.87 -8.27 -3.18
C ILE A 47 13.33 -8.37 -2.75
N PRO A 48 14.29 -7.95 -3.59
CA PRO A 48 15.70 -8.01 -3.23
C PRO A 48 15.99 -7.19 -1.97
N ILE A 49 16.99 -7.61 -1.21
CA ILE A 49 17.51 -6.82 -0.09
C ILE A 49 18.05 -5.48 -0.63
N GLY A 50 17.79 -4.40 0.11
CA GLY A 50 18.11 -3.05 -0.34
C GLY A 50 17.13 -2.54 -1.40
N SER A 51 16.00 -3.21 -1.60
CA SER A 51 14.91 -2.73 -2.43
C SER A 51 13.66 -2.47 -1.59
N LYS A 52 12.74 -1.70 -2.15
CA LYS A 52 11.42 -1.43 -1.59
C LYS A 52 10.34 -1.75 -2.59
N ILE A 53 9.24 -2.28 -2.09
CA ILE A 53 7.98 -2.32 -2.83
C ILE A 53 7.23 -1.02 -2.58
N VAL A 54 6.83 -0.34 -3.65
CA VAL A 54 5.98 0.86 -3.58
C VAL A 54 4.59 0.47 -4.05
N ILE A 55 3.59 0.79 -3.24
CA ILE A 55 2.20 0.36 -3.42
C ILE A 55 1.35 1.62 -3.45
N LYS A 56 0.63 1.83 -4.56
CA LYS A 56 -0.29 2.95 -4.72
C LYS A 56 -1.73 2.46 -4.84
N TYR A 57 -2.62 3.06 -4.06
CA TYR A 57 -4.03 2.69 -3.97
C TYR A 57 -4.95 3.90 -3.77
N CYS A 58 -6.20 3.73 -4.21
CA CYS A 58 -7.29 4.67 -3.98
C CYS A 58 -8.29 4.06 -3.01
N LEU A 59 -8.71 4.87 -2.04
CA LEU A 59 -9.77 4.49 -1.11
C LEU A 59 -11.12 4.68 -1.81
N GLY A 60 -11.99 3.68 -1.71
CA GLY A 60 -13.36 3.76 -2.22
C GLY A 60 -14.21 4.76 -1.45
N ASP A 61 -15.47 4.92 -1.87
CA ASP A 61 -16.51 5.77 -1.26
C ASP A 61 -16.68 5.63 0.27
N ARG A 62 -16.31 4.49 0.86
CA ARG A 62 -16.39 4.20 2.31
C ARG A 62 -15.04 4.27 3.03
N VAL A 63 -14.30 5.34 2.78
CA VAL A 63 -12.97 5.61 3.33
C VAL A 63 -12.82 5.31 4.84
N GLY A 64 -13.70 5.85 5.68
CA GLY A 64 -13.63 5.69 7.16
C GLY A 64 -13.99 4.29 7.68
N LYS A 65 -14.22 3.31 6.78
CA LYS A 65 -14.49 1.90 7.12
C LYS A 65 -13.49 0.95 6.45
N SER A 66 -12.43 1.49 5.84
CA SER A 66 -11.44 0.72 5.10
C SER A 66 -10.31 0.28 6.02
N ILE A 67 -10.08 -1.03 6.09
CA ILE A 67 -8.85 -1.62 6.63
C ILE A 67 -8.12 -2.26 5.45
N ILE A 68 -6.86 -1.90 5.24
CA ILE A 68 -5.99 -2.48 4.20
C ILE A 68 -4.92 -3.30 4.90
N VAL A 69 -4.68 -4.51 4.41
CA VAL A 69 -3.66 -5.41 4.93
C VAL A 69 -2.70 -5.75 3.80
N ILE A 70 -1.41 -5.56 4.04
CA ILE A 70 -0.32 -5.92 3.12
C ILE A 70 0.56 -6.93 3.85
N ARG A 71 0.76 -8.12 3.29
CA ARG A 71 1.63 -9.15 3.86
C ARG A 71 2.80 -9.40 2.93
N LEU A 72 4.01 -9.36 3.46
CA LEU A 72 5.18 -9.94 2.79
C LEU A 72 5.25 -11.40 3.20
N ALA A 73 5.40 -12.33 2.27
CA ALA A 73 5.40 -13.76 2.53
C ALA A 73 6.46 -14.51 1.72
N ASP A 74 6.78 -15.73 2.17
CA ASP A 74 7.64 -16.65 1.43
C ASP A 74 6.91 -17.27 0.22
N LYS A 75 7.62 -18.13 -0.51
CA LYS A 75 7.05 -18.88 -1.64
C LYS A 75 5.87 -19.79 -1.29
N ASN A 76 5.71 -20.15 -0.02
CA ASN A 76 4.63 -21.02 0.48
C ASN A 76 3.47 -20.21 1.08
N GLY A 77 3.56 -18.88 1.11
CA GLY A 77 2.56 -18.00 1.70
C GLY A 77 2.71 -17.81 3.21
N ILE A 78 3.80 -18.26 3.82
CA ILE A 78 4.12 -17.97 5.22
C ILE A 78 4.52 -16.50 5.32
N ALA A 79 3.71 -15.71 6.00
CA ALA A 79 3.92 -14.28 6.13
C ALA A 79 5.17 -13.99 6.99
N ALA A 80 6.04 -13.10 6.51
CA ALA A 80 7.19 -12.53 7.22
C ALA A 80 6.78 -11.29 8.03
N LEU A 81 6.05 -10.39 7.38
CA LEU A 81 5.60 -9.09 7.91
C LEU A 81 4.17 -8.84 7.47
N THR A 82 3.34 -8.39 8.39
CA THR A 82 2.02 -7.82 8.11
C THR A 82 2.04 -6.32 8.38
N VAL A 83 1.52 -5.55 7.44
CA VAL A 83 1.30 -4.10 7.55
C VAL A 83 -0.20 -3.87 7.44
N THR A 84 -0.81 -3.34 8.50
CA THR A 84 -2.24 -3.06 8.58
C THR A 84 -2.46 -1.56 8.62
N ILE A 85 -3.24 -1.03 7.69
CA ILE A 85 -3.61 0.39 7.62
C ILE A 85 -5.09 0.46 7.96
N ASP A 86 -5.37 0.96 9.16
CA ASP A 86 -6.71 1.09 9.69
C ASP A 86 -7.18 2.54 9.60
N TYR A 87 -7.98 2.84 8.57
CA TYR A 87 -8.57 4.17 8.39
C TYR A 87 -9.74 4.46 9.34
N THR A 88 -10.23 3.46 10.07
CA THR A 88 -11.30 3.66 11.06
C THR A 88 -10.78 4.39 12.30
N ILE A 89 -9.53 4.11 12.69
CA ILE A 89 -8.84 4.74 13.83
C ILE A 89 -7.63 5.58 13.43
N GLY A 90 -7.29 5.63 12.14
CA GLY A 90 -6.23 6.49 11.64
C GLY A 90 -4.83 6.00 12.04
N MET A 91 -4.62 4.69 12.07
CA MET A 91 -3.36 4.09 12.50
C MET A 91 -2.85 3.04 11.52
N LEU A 92 -1.54 2.99 11.38
CA LEU A 92 -0.81 1.95 10.68
C LEU A 92 -0.10 1.11 11.73
N PHE A 93 -0.31 -0.19 11.64
CA PHE A 93 0.32 -1.20 12.48
C PHE A 93 1.22 -2.10 11.68
N THR A 94 2.23 -2.65 12.34
CA THR A 94 3.08 -3.69 11.80
C THR A 94 3.14 -4.88 12.74
N ARG A 95 3.32 -6.06 12.16
CA ARG A 95 3.51 -7.29 12.91
C ARG A 95 4.48 -8.21 12.18
N ARG A 96 5.60 -8.53 12.81
CA ARG A 96 6.46 -9.63 12.41
C ARG A 96 5.78 -10.91 12.84
N VAL A 97 5.20 -11.63 11.88
CA VAL A 97 4.56 -12.92 12.16
C VAL A 97 5.60 -13.85 12.80
N GLY A 98 5.23 -14.64 13.80
CA GLY A 98 6.18 -15.51 14.52
C GLY A 98 7.15 -14.83 15.50
N LEU A 99 7.22 -13.50 15.56
CA LEU A 99 8.01 -12.76 16.56
C LEU A 99 7.17 -11.85 17.45
N ASP A 100 6.12 -11.25 16.89
CA ASP A 100 5.25 -10.33 17.59
C ASP A 100 3.94 -11.02 18.01
N ASP A 101 3.64 -10.96 19.31
CA ASP A 101 2.41 -11.50 19.90
C ASP A 101 1.16 -10.73 19.47
N LYS A 102 1.31 -9.46 19.07
CA LYS A 102 0.24 -8.55 18.66
C LYS A 102 0.72 -7.55 17.61
N ASP A 103 -0.23 -6.88 16.98
CA ASP A 103 0.05 -5.74 16.11
C ASP A 103 0.66 -4.58 16.91
N LEU A 104 1.75 -4.01 16.40
CA LEU A 104 2.47 -2.90 17.01
C LEU A 104 2.16 -1.61 16.27
N GLU A 105 1.89 -0.53 17.02
CA GLU A 105 1.66 0.79 16.45
C GLU A 105 2.93 1.30 15.75
N CYS A 106 2.78 1.75 14.50
CA CYS A 106 3.89 2.21 13.67
C CYS A 106 3.71 3.67 13.25
N VAL A 107 2.54 4.03 12.70
CA VAL A 107 2.24 5.42 12.31
C VAL A 107 0.82 5.79 12.72
N ASN A 108 0.67 6.82 13.55
CA ASN A 108 -0.62 7.50 13.73
C ASN A 108 -0.78 8.53 12.61
N PHE A 109 -1.83 8.46 11.81
CA PHE A 109 -2.11 9.39 10.72
C PHE A 109 -3.42 10.16 10.87
N SER A 110 -4.08 10.05 12.03
CA SER A 110 -5.37 10.66 12.37
C SER A 110 -6.55 10.16 11.52
N THR A 111 -7.76 10.25 12.09
CA THR A 111 -9.03 9.81 11.46
C THR A 111 -9.71 10.90 10.63
N SER A 112 -9.12 12.09 10.51
CA SER A 112 -9.80 13.19 9.86
C SER A 112 -10.01 12.91 8.37
N ILE A 113 -11.28 12.69 8.00
CA ILE A 113 -11.69 12.27 6.66
C ILE A 113 -11.22 13.23 5.56
N ARG A 114 -11.07 14.51 5.90
CA ARG A 114 -10.55 15.54 4.98
C ARG A 114 -9.07 15.31 4.66
N TYR A 115 -8.28 14.78 5.58
CA TYR A 115 -6.89 14.41 5.31
C TYR A 115 -6.83 13.09 4.54
N ILE A 116 -7.64 12.11 4.94
CA ILE A 116 -7.67 10.79 4.30
C ILE A 116 -8.13 10.88 2.83
N LEU A 117 -9.17 11.67 2.52
CA LEU A 117 -9.64 11.86 1.14
C LEU A 117 -8.63 12.60 0.24
N ASN A 118 -7.71 13.36 0.84
CA ASN A 118 -6.63 14.05 0.11
C ASN A 118 -5.35 13.20 0.03
N MET A 119 -5.31 12.03 0.67
CA MET A 119 -4.24 11.06 0.52
C MET A 119 -4.52 10.19 -0.71
N LEU A 120 -3.72 10.35 -1.78
CA LEU A 120 -3.47 9.20 -2.63
C LEU A 120 -2.65 8.22 -1.80
N GLY A 121 -3.22 7.05 -1.50
CA GLY A 121 -2.60 6.08 -0.63
C GLY A 121 -1.32 5.57 -1.27
N ARG A 122 -0.16 5.94 -0.71
CA ARG A 122 1.14 5.38 -1.08
C ARG A 122 1.83 4.84 0.15
N ILE A 123 2.15 3.56 0.09
CA ILE A 123 2.91 2.84 1.11
C ILE A 123 4.16 2.31 0.43
N GLU A 124 5.28 2.42 1.11
CA GLU A 124 6.55 1.82 0.71
C GLU A 124 6.98 0.86 1.80
N ILE A 125 7.42 -0.33 1.42
CA ILE A 125 7.98 -1.31 2.34
C ILE A 125 9.36 -1.70 1.81
N ALA A 126 10.40 -1.18 2.46
CA ALA A 126 11.78 -1.53 2.16
C ALA A 126 12.21 -2.75 2.97
N VAL A 127 12.96 -3.65 2.33
CA VAL A 127 13.52 -4.85 2.94
C VAL A 127 15.04 -4.69 3.02
N PHE A 128 15.58 -4.73 4.22
CA PHE A 128 17.02 -4.75 4.48
C PHE A 128 17.42 -6.09 5.09
N ALA A 129 18.72 -6.29 5.32
CA ALA A 129 19.24 -7.54 5.87
C ALA A 129 18.77 -7.84 7.31
N HIS A 130 18.48 -6.80 8.10
CA HIS A 130 18.17 -6.92 9.53
C HIS A 130 16.90 -6.16 9.95
N GLN A 131 16.21 -5.52 9.01
CA GLN A 131 15.06 -4.69 9.31
C GLN A 131 14.17 -4.49 8.09
N TYR A 132 12.93 -4.09 8.34
CA TYR A 132 12.04 -3.48 7.37
C TYR A 132 11.91 -1.99 7.67
N LYS A 133 11.66 -1.19 6.62
CA LYS A 133 11.20 0.19 6.75
C LYS A 133 9.86 0.33 6.08
N VAL A 134 8.85 0.77 6.83
CA VAL A 134 7.53 1.07 6.28
C VAL A 134 7.36 2.58 6.24
N THR A 135 7.11 3.12 5.06
CA THR A 135 6.90 4.55 4.85
C THR A 135 5.50 4.77 4.29
N MET A 136 4.71 5.62 4.94
CA MET A 136 3.43 6.08 4.46
C MET A 136 3.56 7.52 3.98
N LEU A 137 3.17 7.76 2.73
CA LEU A 137 3.07 9.11 2.21
C LEU A 137 1.74 9.72 2.66
N MET A 138 1.82 10.77 3.47
CA MET A 138 0.66 11.55 3.88
C MET A 138 0.41 12.64 2.83
N GLY A 139 -0.84 12.86 2.47
CA GLY A 139 -1.23 13.85 1.47
C GLY A 139 -0.82 15.24 1.92
N GLY A 140 -0.03 15.93 1.08
CA GLY A 140 0.17 17.38 1.17
C GLY A 140 -0.89 18.10 0.36
N LYS A 141 -1.30 19.32 0.78
CA LYS A 141 -2.10 20.18 -0.10
C LYS A 141 -1.30 20.40 -1.38
N TYR A 142 -1.82 19.95 -2.52
CA TYR A 142 -1.29 20.24 -3.86
C TYR A 142 -1.12 21.75 -4.18
N LYS A 143 -1.61 22.65 -3.30
CA LYS A 143 -1.59 24.11 -3.47
C LYS A 143 -0.46 24.84 -2.73
N GLU A 144 0.28 24.18 -1.85
CA GLU A 144 1.39 24.82 -1.13
C GLU A 144 2.61 23.92 -1.30
N SER A 145 3.73 24.50 -1.74
CA SER A 145 5.02 23.89 -2.11
C SER A 145 5.77 23.20 -0.95
N LYS A 146 5.06 22.51 -0.06
CA LYS A 146 5.64 21.68 1.00
C LYS A 146 5.67 20.24 0.50
N GLU A 147 6.83 19.62 0.61
CA GLU A 147 7.00 18.19 0.36
C GLU A 147 5.85 17.40 1.04
N PRO A 148 5.31 16.36 0.38
CA PRO A 148 4.31 15.52 0.98
C PRO A 148 4.85 14.96 2.31
N ALA A 149 4.12 15.17 3.40
CA ALA A 149 4.58 14.73 4.71
C ALA A 149 4.75 13.21 4.70
N THR A 150 5.96 12.69 4.92
CA THR A 150 6.20 11.27 5.08
C THR A 150 6.14 10.91 6.55
N ARG A 151 5.55 9.76 6.87
CA ARG A 151 5.67 9.13 8.18
C ARG A 151 6.23 7.74 7.97
N GLU A 152 7.13 7.33 8.86
CA GLU A 152 7.84 6.07 8.72
C GLU A 152 8.04 5.38 10.06
N CYS A 153 8.21 4.07 10.00
CA CYS A 153 8.68 3.28 11.12
C CYS A 153 9.69 2.24 10.65
N MET A 154 10.59 1.90 11.57
CA MET A 154 11.61 0.86 11.40
C MET A 154 11.19 -0.36 12.21
N ILE A 155 11.26 -1.53 11.59
CA ILE A 155 10.88 -2.81 12.19
C ILE A 155 12.11 -3.70 12.17
N TYR A 156 12.74 -3.90 13.32
CA TYR A 156 13.98 -4.66 13.44
C TYR A 156 13.72 -6.17 13.53
N GLY A 157 14.60 -6.97 12.95
CA GLY A 157 14.56 -8.43 13.03
C GLY A 157 13.67 -9.11 12.00
N HIS A 158 14.09 -10.29 11.60
CA HIS A 158 13.39 -11.17 10.68
C HIS A 158 13.29 -12.58 11.27
N HIS A 159 12.14 -13.23 11.13
CA HIS A 159 12.00 -14.65 11.47
C HIS A 159 12.18 -15.57 10.25
N LEU A 160 11.86 -15.04 9.06
CA LEU A 160 12.21 -15.63 7.77
C LEU A 160 13.42 -14.90 7.21
N SER A 161 14.27 -15.60 6.47
CA SER A 161 15.36 -14.96 5.75
C SER A 161 14.78 -13.86 4.83
N PRO A 162 15.34 -12.64 4.80
CA PRO A 162 14.87 -11.61 3.88
C PRO A 162 15.03 -12.00 2.41
N TYR A 163 15.91 -12.98 2.11
CA TYR A 163 16.06 -13.57 0.77
C TYR A 163 14.89 -14.49 0.37
N ASP A 164 14.10 -14.97 1.34
CA ASP A 164 12.98 -15.88 1.11
C ASP A 164 11.66 -15.14 0.84
N ILE A 165 11.65 -13.81 0.94
CA ILE A 165 10.46 -12.99 0.67
C ILE A 165 10.21 -12.94 -0.84
N GLN A 166 9.18 -13.68 -1.27
CA GLN A 166 8.86 -13.88 -2.68
C GLN A 166 7.44 -13.46 -3.04
N GLN A 167 6.60 -13.20 -2.05
CA GLN A 167 5.21 -12.84 -2.25
C GLN A 167 4.86 -11.55 -1.52
N THR A 168 4.05 -10.71 -2.15
CA THR A 168 3.30 -9.65 -1.48
C THR A 168 1.81 -9.91 -1.67
N VAL A 169 1.08 -9.96 -0.57
CA VAL A 169 -0.35 -10.23 -0.54
C VAL A 169 -1.09 -8.99 -0.09
N PHE A 170 -2.10 -8.56 -0.83
CA PHE A 170 -2.90 -7.38 -0.55
C PHE A 170 -4.35 -7.77 -0.27
N ASP A 171 -4.90 -7.32 0.85
CA ASP A 171 -6.31 -7.48 1.16
C ASP A 171 -6.91 -6.16 1.68
N SER A 172 -8.22 -6.04 1.54
CA SER A 172 -8.99 -4.90 1.99
C SER A 172 -10.37 -5.34 2.48
N ALA A 173 -10.76 -4.87 3.66
CA ALA A 173 -12.10 -5.02 4.20
C ALA A 173 -13.14 -4.29 3.33
N ASN A 174 -12.76 -3.17 2.71
CA ASN A 174 -13.59 -2.49 1.73
C ASN A 174 -13.25 -2.97 0.32
N LYS A 175 -14.15 -3.74 -0.27
CA LYS A 175 -14.01 -4.30 -1.62
C LYS A 175 -14.11 -3.27 -2.75
N LYS A 176 -14.38 -2.00 -2.44
CA LYS A 176 -14.32 -0.88 -3.41
C LYS A 176 -12.97 -0.15 -3.41
N ASN A 177 -12.03 -0.52 -2.54
CA ASN A 177 -10.67 0.00 -2.61
C ASN A 177 -9.98 -0.55 -3.87
N VAL A 178 -9.24 0.30 -4.58
CA VAL A 178 -8.59 -0.05 -5.84
C VAL A 178 -7.09 0.14 -5.70
N PHE A 179 -6.33 -0.94 -5.88
CA PHE A 179 -4.87 -0.90 -6.04
C PHE A 179 -4.57 -0.66 -7.52
N TYR A 180 -3.75 0.34 -7.84
CA TYR A 180 -3.57 0.77 -9.23
C TYR A 180 -2.12 0.73 -9.71
N ALA A 181 -1.14 0.61 -8.81
CA ALA A 181 0.25 0.41 -9.20
C ALA A 181 1.04 -0.25 -8.07
N HIS A 182 1.96 -1.13 -8.46
CA HIS A 182 3.07 -1.54 -7.61
C HIS A 182 4.35 -1.65 -8.45
N TYR A 183 5.50 -1.42 -7.83
CA TYR A 183 6.80 -1.66 -8.44
C TYR A 183 7.88 -1.84 -7.36
N ILE A 184 9.00 -2.45 -7.75
CA ILE A 184 10.16 -2.64 -6.88
C ILE A 184 11.23 -1.62 -7.30
N GLU A 185 11.66 -0.78 -6.37
CA GLU A 185 12.73 0.20 -6.53
C GLU A 185 13.91 -0.19 -5.64
N THR A 186 15.14 0.02 -6.11
CA THR A 186 16.32 0.00 -5.24
C THR A 186 16.30 1.20 -4.30
N VAL A 187 16.73 1.01 -3.06
CA VAL A 187 16.80 2.05 -2.02
C VAL A 187 18.13 2.78 -2.07
#